data_AF-A0AAD9KYE0-F1
#
_entry.id   AF-A0AAD9KYE0-F1
#
_cell.length_a   1.000
_cell.length_b   1.000
_cell.length_c   1.000
_cell.angle_alpha   90.00
_cell.angle_beta   90.00
_cell.angle_gamma   90.00
#
_symmetry.space_group_name_H-M   'P 1'
#
loop_
_entity.id
_entity.type
_entity.pdbx_description
1 polymer ?
#
loop_
_entity_poly.entity_id
_entity_poly.type
_entity_poly.pdbx_seq_one_letter_code
_entity_poly.pdbx_strand_id
1 'polypeptide(L)'
;MLVAGPFVQGLEYATGVTAEVVGKPQKSFFHEAIRNLDIDPCNAVMIGDDARDDVSGAIDAGMLGILVKTGKYREGDEKKFLPSPTAVCPDIGAAVDYILEHCV
;
A
#
# COMPACT_ATOMS: atom_id res chain seq x y z
N MET A 1 3.47 -8.59 -16.24
CA MET A 1 3.56 -7.17 -15.88
C MET A 1 5.05 -6.82 -15.78
N LEU A 2 5.58 -6.06 -16.73
CA LEU A 2 6.95 -5.54 -16.66
C LEU A 2 6.96 -4.42 -15.61
N VAL A 3 7.36 -4.74 -14.37
CA VAL A 3 7.66 -3.73 -13.36
C VAL A 3 8.97 -3.03 -13.75
N ALA A 4 9.16 -1.76 -13.37
CA ALA A 4 10.36 -0.99 -13.71
C ALA A 4 11.67 -1.60 -13.19
N GLY A 5 11.61 -2.54 -12.23
CA GLY A 5 12.76 -3.15 -11.57
C GLY A 5 13.89 -3.61 -12.50
N PRO A 6 13.66 -4.46 -13.52
CA PRO A 6 14.72 -4.89 -14.43
C PRO A 6 15.35 -3.75 -15.24
N PHE A 7 14.58 -2.70 -15.58
CA PHE A 7 15.12 -1.53 -16.27
C PHE A 7 15.95 -0.65 -15.34
N VAL A 8 15.48 -0.45 -14.10
CA VAL A 8 16.23 0.25 -13.05
C VAL A 8 17.56 -0.47 -12.81
N GLN A 9 17.54 -1.79 -12.60
CA GLN A 9 18.75 -2.57 -12.38
C GLN A 9 19.75 -2.46 -13.54
N GLY A 10 19.26 -2.46 -14.79
CA GLY A 10 20.10 -2.28 -15.97
C GLY A 10 20.73 -0.89 -16.05
N LEU A 11 19.98 0.17 -15.71
CA LEU A 11 20.48 1.54 -15.66
C LEU A 11 21.49 1.75 -14.53
N GLU A 12 21.22 1.20 -13.35
CA GLU A 12 22.16 1.26 -12.22
C GLU A 12 23.48 0.57 -12.57
N TYR A 13 23.40 -0.62 -13.18
CA TYR A 13 24.59 -1.34 -13.64
C TYR A 13 25.38 -0.56 -14.70
N ALA A 14 24.69 0.03 -15.69
CA ALA A 14 25.34 0.76 -16.78
C ALA A 14 25.96 2.10 -16.34
N THR A 15 25.37 2.77 -15.36
CA THR A 15 25.81 4.10 -14.90
C THR A 15 26.70 4.05 -13.66
N GLY A 16 26.67 2.95 -12.90
CA GLY A 16 27.32 2.84 -11.59
C GLY A 16 26.63 3.67 -10.49
N VAL A 17 25.44 4.20 -10.76
CA VAL A 17 24.67 5.04 -9.82
C VAL A 17 23.48 4.25 -9.30
N THR A 18 23.27 4.26 -7.98
CA THR A 18 22.09 3.65 -7.36
C THR A 18 20.86 4.55 -7.50
N ALA A 19 19.74 3.98 -7.90
CA ALA A 19 18.48 4.68 -8.03
C ALA A 19 17.81 4.85 -6.66
N GLU A 20 17.29 6.06 -6.41
CA GLU A 20 16.40 6.28 -5.28
C GLU A 20 14.99 5.81 -5.63
N VAL A 21 14.46 4.85 -4.88
CA VAL A 21 13.10 4.33 -5.09
C VAL A 21 12.11 5.24 -4.38
N VAL A 22 11.36 6.00 -5.18
CA VAL A 22 10.22 6.81 -4.73
C VAL A 22 8.91 6.04 -4.96
N GLY A 23 8.03 6.04 -3.95
CA GLY A 23 6.74 5.37 -4.01
C GLY A 23 6.45 4.47 -2.82
N LYS A 24 5.32 3.78 -2.88
CA LYS A 24 4.96 2.71 -1.96
C LYS A 24 6.03 1.60 -1.96
N PRO A 25 6.45 1.06 -0.80
CA PRO A 25 5.87 1.20 0.54
C PRO A 25 6.50 2.32 1.42
N GLN A 26 7.19 3.31 0.85
CA GLN A 26 7.85 4.34 1.67
C GLN A 26 6.82 5.19 2.43
N LYS A 27 7.01 5.37 3.75
CA LYS A 27 6.11 6.16 4.62
C LYS A 27 5.90 7.58 4.12
N SER A 28 6.96 8.19 3.58
CA SER A 28 6.92 9.54 3.01
C SER A 28 5.88 9.67 1.89
N PHE A 29 5.69 8.63 1.09
CA PHE A 29 4.70 8.63 0.01
C PHE A 29 3.27 8.68 0.54
N PHE A 30 2.98 7.91 1.59
CA PHE A 30 1.66 7.90 2.24
C PHE A 30 1.37 9.22 2.95
N HIS A 31 2.34 9.75 3.70
CA HIS A 31 2.19 11.05 4.37
C HIS A 31 2.03 12.21 3.39
N GLU A 32 2.70 12.17 2.23
CA GLU A 32 2.51 13.16 1.17
C GLU A 32 1.06 13.16 0.67
N ALA A 33 0.44 11.99 0.52
CA ALA A 33 -0.93 11.87 0.02
C ALA A 33 -1.96 12.54 0.94
N ILE A 34 -1.73 12.53 2.26
CA ILE A 34 -2.62 13.14 3.26
C ILE A 34 -2.16 14.51 3.75
N ARG A 35 -1.00 15.00 3.31
CA ARG A 35 -0.38 16.25 3.79
C ARG A 35 -1.32 17.45 3.76
N ASN A 36 -2.11 17.58 2.70
CA ASN A 36 -3.01 18.73 2.50
C ASN A 36 -4.38 18.55 3.17
N LEU A 37 -4.66 17.40 3.77
CA LEU A 37 -5.95 17.09 4.39
C LEU A 37 -5.96 17.41 5.90
N ASP A 38 -4.80 17.73 6.50
CA ASP A 38 -4.63 18.02 7.93
C ASP A 38 -5.28 16.94 8.84
N ILE A 39 -5.16 15.68 8.42
CA ILE A 39 -5.65 14.51 9.17
C ILE A 39 -4.49 13.74 9.78
N ASP A 40 -4.72 13.19 10.97
CA ASP A 40 -3.81 12.21 11.56
C ASP A 40 -3.78 10.93 10.70
N PRO A 41 -2.60 10.38 10.37
CA PRO A 41 -2.49 9.10 9.66
C PRO A 41 -3.37 7.99 10.23
N CYS A 42 -3.59 7.93 11.55
CA CYS A 42 -4.42 6.90 12.17
C CYS A 42 -5.90 6.97 11.78
N ASN A 43 -6.36 8.14 11.31
CA ASN A 43 -7.72 8.37 10.81
C ASN A 43 -7.80 8.23 9.28
N ALA A 44 -6.73 7.81 8.63
CA ALA A 44 -6.69 7.59 7.20
C ALA A 44 -6.65 6.08 6.89
N VAL A 45 -7.40 5.68 5.86
CA VAL A 45 -7.50 4.28 5.41
C VAL A 45 -6.95 4.14 4.00
N MET A 46 -5.93 3.31 3.82
CA MET A 46 -5.45 2.88 2.52
C MET A 46 -6.23 1.64 2.07
N ILE A 47 -6.88 1.72 0.90
CA ILE A 47 -7.51 0.58 0.24
C ILE A 47 -6.64 0.20 -0.96
N GLY A 48 -6.14 -1.03 -1.00
CA GLY A 48 -5.24 -1.48 -2.07
C GLY A 48 -5.36 -2.97 -2.35
N ASP A 49 -4.94 -3.38 -3.55
CA ASP A 49 -4.93 -4.77 -3.99
C ASP A 49 -3.56 -5.46 -3.79
N ASP A 50 -2.53 -4.69 -3.44
CA ASP A 50 -1.19 -5.18 -3.13
C ASP A 50 -0.95 -5.27 -1.62
N ALA A 51 -0.84 -6.48 -1.09
CA ALA A 51 -0.65 -6.72 0.34
C ALA A 51 0.66 -6.13 0.88
N ARG A 52 1.71 -6.04 0.05
CA ARG A 52 3.03 -5.55 0.48
C ARG A 52 3.14 -4.05 0.30
N ASP A 53 2.96 -3.57 -0.92
CA ASP A 53 3.28 -2.19 -1.27
C ASP A 53 2.20 -1.23 -0.75
N ASP A 54 0.92 -1.61 -0.86
CA ASP A 54 -0.19 -0.76 -0.44
C ASP A 54 -0.48 -0.93 1.05
N VAL A 55 -0.83 -2.15 1.45
CA VAL A 55 -1.46 -2.39 2.75
C VAL A 55 -0.45 -2.43 3.88
N SER A 56 0.55 -3.31 3.80
CA SER A 56 1.62 -3.37 4.80
C SER A 56 2.37 -2.04 4.88
N GLY A 57 2.65 -1.40 3.73
CA GLY A 57 3.29 -0.08 3.68
C GLY A 57 2.48 1.04 4.36
N ALA A 58 1.16 1.07 4.15
CA ALA A 58 0.29 2.04 4.79
C ALA A 58 0.21 1.85 6.30
N ILE A 59 0.14 0.61 6.76
CA ILE A 59 0.10 0.29 8.21
C ILE A 59 1.43 0.69 8.87
N ASP A 60 2.56 0.44 8.22
CA ASP A 60 3.86 0.92 8.69
C ASP A 60 3.92 2.46 8.73
N ALA A 61 3.20 3.15 7.83
CA ALA A 61 3.04 4.60 7.85
C ALA A 61 2.05 5.11 8.92
N GLY A 62 1.47 4.23 9.73
CA GLY A 62 0.53 4.58 10.81
C GLY A 62 -0.92 4.74 10.36
N MET A 63 -1.26 4.28 9.15
CA MET A 63 -2.62 4.28 8.62
C MET A 63 -3.30 2.93 8.85
N LEU A 64 -4.62 2.87 8.62
CA LEU A 64 -5.31 1.59 8.48
C LEU A 64 -5.15 1.07 7.04
N GLY A 65 -5.07 -0.25 6.87
CA GLY A 65 -4.84 -0.87 5.56
C GLY A 65 -5.88 -1.94 5.26
N ILE A 66 -6.69 -1.74 4.21
CA ILE A 66 -7.68 -2.71 3.74
C ILE A 66 -7.21 -3.32 2.43
N LEU A 67 -7.14 -4.65 2.40
CA LEU A 67 -6.75 -5.43 1.22
C LEU A 67 -7.97 -5.84 0.41
N VAL A 68 -8.04 -5.45 -0.86
CA VAL A 68 -9.11 -5.88 -1.78
C VAL A 68 -8.66 -6.99 -2.71
N LYS A 69 -9.58 -7.88 -3.10
CA LYS A 69 -9.29 -9.07 -3.89
C LYS A 69 -9.44 -8.88 -5.41
N THR A 70 -9.65 -7.66 -5.87
CA THR A 70 -9.95 -7.35 -7.29
C THR A 70 -8.73 -7.25 -8.20
N GLY A 71 -7.51 -7.29 -7.66
CA GLY A 71 -6.28 -7.02 -8.41
C GLY A 71 -5.17 -8.06 -8.21
N LYS A 72 -3.98 -7.60 -7.77
CA LYS A 72 -2.78 -8.43 -7.58
C LYS A 72 -2.94 -9.51 -6.51
N TYR A 73 -3.86 -9.32 -5.58
CA TYR A 73 -4.16 -10.26 -4.50
C TYR A 73 -4.17 -11.73 -4.94
N ARG A 74 -3.54 -12.57 -4.12
CA ARG A 74 -3.65 -14.02 -4.17
C ARG A 74 -4.09 -14.55 -2.81
N GLU A 75 -4.78 -15.68 -2.82
CA GLU A 75 -5.19 -16.37 -1.59
C GLU A 75 -3.97 -16.63 -0.70
N GLY A 76 -4.07 -16.24 0.57
CA GLY A 76 -2.99 -16.31 1.54
C GLY A 76 -2.12 -15.04 1.64
N ASP A 77 -2.26 -14.08 0.73
CA ASP A 77 -1.51 -12.81 0.82
C ASP A 77 -1.88 -12.02 2.09
N GLU A 78 -3.08 -12.22 2.64
CA GLU A 78 -3.52 -11.59 3.91
C GLU A 78 -2.64 -11.93 5.13
N LYS A 79 -1.85 -13.00 5.05
CA LYS A 79 -0.94 -13.44 6.13
C LYS A 79 0.52 -13.46 5.71
N LYS A 80 0.79 -13.12 4.45
CA LYS A 80 2.12 -13.29 3.85
C LYS A 80 3.08 -12.17 4.22
N PHE A 81 2.55 -10.97 4.46
CA PHE A 81 3.32 -9.80 4.84
C PHE A 81 2.88 -9.29 6.22
N LEU A 82 3.84 -8.70 6.93
CA LEU A 82 3.63 -8.05 8.22
C LEU A 82 4.03 -6.58 8.07
N PRO A 83 3.22 -5.62 8.56
CA PRO A 83 1.96 -5.83 9.29
C PRO A 83 0.83 -6.41 8.43
N SER A 84 -0.01 -7.26 9.04
CA SER A 84 -1.17 -7.85 8.36
C SER A 84 -2.27 -6.81 8.12
N PRO A 85 -3.09 -6.95 7.05
CA PRO A 85 -4.21 -6.05 6.78
C PRO A 85 -5.14 -5.88 7.97
N THR A 86 -5.66 -4.67 8.16
CA THR A 86 -6.74 -4.37 9.11
C THR A 86 -8.00 -5.15 8.76
N ALA A 87 -8.33 -5.19 7.46
CA ALA A 87 -9.44 -5.97 6.93
C ALA A 87 -9.12 -6.47 5.52
N VAL A 88 -9.84 -7.51 5.09
CA VAL A 88 -9.77 -8.03 3.72
C VAL A 88 -11.17 -8.05 3.14
N CYS A 89 -11.36 -7.31 2.05
CA CYS A 89 -12.65 -7.12 1.41
C CYS A 89 -12.63 -7.72 -0.01
N PRO A 90 -13.76 -8.20 -0.54
CA PRO A 90 -13.81 -8.70 -1.91
C PRO A 90 -13.47 -7.61 -2.95
N ASP A 91 -13.95 -6.38 -2.73
CA ASP A 91 -13.80 -5.24 -3.64
C ASP A 91 -13.85 -3.89 -2.90
N ILE A 92 -13.78 -2.80 -3.66
CA ILE A 92 -13.80 -1.43 -3.12
C ILE A 92 -15.15 -1.06 -2.50
N GLY A 93 -16.27 -1.59 -2.99
CA GLY A 93 -17.59 -1.31 -2.44
C GLY A 93 -17.70 -1.87 -1.04
N ALA A 94 -17.36 -3.15 -0.88
CA ALA A 94 -17.32 -3.80 0.42
C ALA A 94 -16.29 -3.18 1.38
N ALA A 95 -15.19 -2.61 0.85
CA ALA A 95 -14.24 -1.88 1.67
C ALA A 95 -14.81 -0.55 2.19
N VAL A 96 -15.56 0.18 1.37
CA VAL A 96 -16.25 1.41 1.80
C VAL A 96 -17.31 1.10 2.84
N ASP A 97 -18.12 0.06 2.62
CA ASP A 97 -19.14 -0.38 3.59
C ASP A 97 -18.49 -0.72 4.94
N TYR A 98 -17.38 -1.46 4.92
CA TYR A 98 -16.62 -1.79 6.13
C TYR A 98 -16.17 -0.53 6.90
N ILE A 99 -15.63 0.47 6.19
CA ILE A 99 -15.18 1.73 6.80
C ILE A 99 -16.36 2.46 7.46
N LEU A 100 -17.50 2.55 6.78
CA LEU A 100 -18.68 3.24 7.30
C LEU A 100 -19.28 2.55 8.54
N GLU A 101 -19.13 1.23 8.65
CA GLU A 101 -19.64 0.45 9.79
C GLU A 101 -18.69 0.40 11.00
N HIS A 102 -17.37 0.51 10.79
CA HIS A 102 -16.37 0.21 11.82
C HIS A 102 -15.37 1.33 12.13
N CYS A 103 -15.24 2.34 11.28
CA CYS A 103 -14.23 3.39 11.40
C CYS A 103 -14.79 4.81 11.55
N VAL A 104 -16.11 4.98 11.47
CA VAL A 104 -16.82 6.26 11.64
C VAL A 104 -17.53 6.31 12.99
#